data_AF-A0A2V8SB29-F1
#
_entry.id   AF-A0A2V8SB29-F1
#
_cell.length_a   1.000
_cell.length_b   1.000
_cell.length_c   1.000
_cell.angle_alpha   90.00
_cell.angle_beta   90.00
_cell.angle_gamma   90.00
#
_symmetry.space_group_name_H-M   'P 1'
#
loop_
_entity.id
_entity.type
_entity.pdbx_description
1 polymer ?
#
loop_
_entity_poly.entity_id
_entity_poly.type
_entity_poly.pdbx_seq_one_letter_code
_entity_poly.pdbx_strand_id
1 'polypeptide(L)'
;GRPKSATFRTFDIVGLDVLAHVAKNIYEAVPEDEERESYRLPEFVGRMVERRLLGDKTQGGFYQKRKGEGGQRDIWTLDVASLEYRPQQKAKLPALDAAKNIEDTRARIRALAWGKDRVGAFLWKTMSRVFAY
;
A
#
# COMPACT_ATOMS: atom_id res chain seq x y z
N GLY A 1 9.17 -3.74 12.15
CA GLY A 1 8.60 -2.42 12.47
C GLY A 1 7.13 -2.34 12.16
N ARG A 2 6.69 -2.55 10.90
CA ARG A 2 5.27 -2.49 10.55
C ARG A 2 4.51 -3.78 10.92
N PRO A 3 3.23 -3.70 11.34
CA PRO A 3 2.38 -4.86 11.54
C PRO A 3 2.21 -5.68 10.25
N LYS A 4 1.81 -6.95 10.39
CA LYS A 4 1.52 -7.84 9.24
C LYS A 4 0.45 -7.30 8.29
N SER A 5 -0.39 -6.35 8.74
CA SER A 5 -1.41 -5.68 7.92
C SER A 5 -0.84 -4.70 6.90
N ALA A 6 0.46 -4.38 6.92
CA ALA A 6 1.07 -3.44 5.96
C ALA A 6 0.20 -2.17 5.72
N THR A 7 0.37 -1.47 4.60
CA THR A 7 -0.37 -0.22 4.34
C THR A 7 -1.78 -0.50 3.81
N PHE A 8 -1.91 -1.25 2.70
CA PHE A 8 -3.21 -1.48 2.05
C PHE A 8 -4.21 -2.27 2.89
N ARG A 9 -3.74 -3.26 3.66
CA ARG A 9 -4.64 -4.05 4.51
C ARG A 9 -5.05 -3.25 5.76
N THR A 10 -4.28 -2.26 6.19
CA THR A 10 -4.74 -1.26 7.16
C THR A 10 -5.84 -0.37 6.58
N PHE A 11 -5.71 0.08 5.32
CA PHE A 11 -6.81 0.83 4.66
C PHE A 11 -8.10 0.01 4.55
N ASP A 12 -8.01 -1.28 4.23
CA ASP A 12 -9.19 -2.15 4.22
C ASP A 12 -9.83 -2.31 5.60
N ILE A 13 -9.06 -2.25 6.69
CA ILE A 13 -9.59 -2.33 8.06
C ILE A 13 -10.30 -1.02 8.44
N VAL A 14 -9.69 0.12 8.12
CA VAL A 14 -10.25 1.45 8.43
C VAL A 14 -11.49 1.75 7.58
N GLY A 15 -11.43 1.44 6.29
CA GLY A 15 -12.46 1.76 5.30
C GLY A 15 -11.98 2.80 4.29
N LEU A 16 -12.13 2.50 2.99
CA LEU A 16 -11.67 3.41 1.93
C LEU A 16 -12.50 4.69 1.81
N ASP A 17 -13.78 4.65 2.18
CA ASP A 17 -14.63 5.83 2.27
C ASP A 17 -14.19 6.79 3.39
N VAL A 18 -13.84 6.25 4.55
CA VAL A 18 -13.30 7.05 5.67
C VAL A 18 -11.97 7.68 5.27
N LEU A 19 -11.08 6.89 4.65
CA LEU A 19 -9.82 7.39 4.09
C LEU A 19 -10.06 8.55 3.11
N ALA A 20 -11.00 8.38 2.17
CA ALA A 20 -11.33 9.39 1.17
C ALA A 20 -11.90 10.66 1.78
N HIS A 21 -12.79 10.53 2.76
CA HIS A 21 -13.38 11.66 3.47
C HIS A 21 -12.33 12.46 4.25
N VAL A 22 -11.46 11.77 5.01
CA VAL A 22 -10.40 12.43 5.78
C VAL A 22 -9.40 13.13 4.86
N ALA A 23 -8.96 12.47 3.79
CA ALA A 23 -8.03 13.06 2.83
C ALA A 23 -8.60 14.32 2.17
N LYS A 24 -9.88 14.27 1.75
CA LYS A 24 -10.58 15.43 1.19
C LYS A 24 -10.67 16.59 2.19
N ASN A 25 -11.08 16.31 3.43
CA ASN A 25 -11.22 17.34 4.45
C ASN A 25 -9.89 18.03 4.75
N ILE A 26 -8.80 17.27 4.84
CA ILE A 26 -7.46 17.86 5.05
C ILE A 26 -7.08 18.71 3.85
N TYR A 27 -7.25 18.21 2.62
CA TYR A 27 -6.95 18.96 1.39
C TYR A 27 -7.70 20.30 1.29
N GLU A 28 -8.93 20.36 1.78
CA GLU A 28 -9.74 21.59 1.81
C GLU A 28 -9.32 22.54 2.94
N ALA A 29 -8.89 22.00 4.10
CA ALA A 29 -8.51 22.77 5.28
C ALA A 29 -7.14 23.46 5.17
N VAL A 30 -6.24 22.98 4.31
CA VAL A 30 -4.84 23.45 4.22
C VAL A 30 -4.50 24.03 2.83
N PRO A 31 -5.14 25.12 2.38
CA PRO A 31 -4.99 25.61 1.01
C PRO A 31 -3.57 26.07 0.64
N GLU A 32 -2.82 26.56 1.64
CA GLU A 32 -1.48 27.15 1.48
C GLU A 32 -0.34 26.20 1.87
N ASP A 33 -0.64 24.95 2.24
CA ASP A 33 0.38 23.98 2.66
C ASP A 33 1.14 23.43 1.44
N GLU A 34 2.48 23.44 1.50
CA GLU A 34 3.34 22.99 0.40
C GLU A 34 3.15 21.50 0.06
N GLU A 35 2.69 20.70 1.03
CA GLU A 35 2.42 19.26 0.90
C GLU A 35 0.95 18.95 0.67
N ARG A 36 0.10 19.96 0.48
CA ARG A 36 -1.35 19.79 0.26
C ARG A 36 -1.67 18.74 -0.80
N GLU A 37 -0.94 18.73 -1.91
CA GLU A 37 -1.16 17.79 -3.01
C GLU A 37 -0.92 16.32 -2.63
N SER A 38 -0.19 16.04 -1.54
CA SER A 38 -0.03 14.67 -1.02
C SER A 38 -1.34 14.07 -0.49
N TYR A 39 -2.32 14.90 -0.14
CA TYR A 39 -3.66 14.48 0.28
C TYR A 39 -4.62 14.21 -0.89
N ARG A 40 -4.23 14.54 -2.13
CA ARG A 40 -5.03 14.22 -3.31
C ARG A 40 -4.91 12.72 -3.62
N LEU A 41 -5.99 11.99 -3.36
CA LEU A 41 -6.02 10.56 -3.60
C LEU A 41 -6.01 10.23 -5.11
N PRO A 42 -5.34 9.14 -5.52
CA PRO A 42 -5.39 8.67 -6.90
C PRO A 42 -6.82 8.34 -7.34
N GLU A 43 -7.12 8.57 -8.61
CA GLU A 43 -8.47 8.39 -9.19
C GLU A 43 -9.07 7.00 -8.95
N PHE A 44 -8.23 5.95 -8.97
CA PHE A 44 -8.70 4.57 -8.74
C PHE A 44 -9.34 4.39 -7.36
N VAL A 45 -8.93 5.18 -6.35
CA VAL A 45 -9.53 5.13 -5.01
C VAL A 45 -10.97 5.64 -5.05
N GLY A 46 -11.24 6.71 -5.80
CA GLY A 46 -12.59 7.21 -6.03
C GLY A 46 -13.47 6.14 -6.68
N ARG A 47 -12.99 5.49 -7.75
CA ARG A 47 -13.71 4.39 -8.42
C ARG A 47 -13.95 3.19 -7.49
N MET A 48 -13.04 2.89 -6.58
CA MET A 48 -13.26 1.85 -5.56
C MET A 48 -14.40 2.23 -4.61
N VAL A 49 -14.45 3.48 -4.15
CA VAL A 49 -15.52 3.97 -3.28
C VAL A 49 -16.88 3.93 -3.99
N GLU A 50 -16.95 4.38 -5.25
CA GLU A 50 -18.17 4.33 -6.08
C GLU A 50 -18.70 2.91 -6.25
N ARG A 51 -17.81 1.93 -6.44
CA ARG A 51 -18.15 0.50 -6.56
C ARG A 51 -18.40 -0.20 -5.21
N ARG A 52 -18.46 0.55 -4.10
CA ARG A 52 -18.58 0.02 -2.72
C ARG A 52 -17.50 -0.99 -2.34
N LEU A 53 -16.29 -0.86 -2.91
CA LEU A 53 -15.11 -1.61 -2.49
C LEU A 53 -14.47 -0.90 -1.28
N LEU A 54 -15.14 -0.97 -0.12
CA LEU A 54 -14.80 -0.17 1.05
C LEU A 54 -13.91 -0.90 2.07
N GLY A 55 -13.42 -2.09 1.76
CA GLY A 55 -12.57 -2.88 2.65
C GLY A 55 -13.30 -4.01 3.37
N ASP A 56 -12.88 -4.32 4.60
CA ASP A 56 -13.36 -5.48 5.37
C ASP A 56 -14.86 -5.40 5.67
N LYS A 57 -15.41 -4.19 5.86
CA LYS A 57 -16.82 -3.96 6.15
C LYS A 57 -17.76 -4.32 4.99
N THR A 58 -17.27 -4.25 3.75
CA THR A 58 -17.99 -4.68 2.54
C THR A 58 -17.45 -6.00 1.98
N GLN A 59 -16.59 -6.69 2.72
CA GLN A 59 -15.91 -7.92 2.30
C GLN A 59 -15.11 -7.77 0.99
N GLY A 60 -14.68 -6.56 0.65
CA GLY A 60 -13.96 -6.24 -0.57
C GLY A 60 -13.36 -4.84 -0.54
N GLY A 61 -12.04 -4.75 -0.61
CA GLY A 61 -11.27 -3.52 -0.81
C GLY A 61 -10.06 -3.83 -1.70
N PHE A 62 -8.85 -3.48 -1.26
CA PHE A 62 -7.62 -3.94 -1.92
C PHE A 62 -7.47 -5.46 -1.87
N TYR A 63 -7.98 -6.08 -0.82
CA TYR A 63 -8.04 -7.52 -0.67
C TYR A 63 -9.48 -8.01 -0.56
N GLN A 64 -9.72 -9.20 -1.09
CA GLN A 64 -10.97 -9.93 -0.95
C GLN A 64 -10.66 -11.36 -0.51
N LYS A 65 -11.40 -11.87 0.47
CA LYS A 65 -11.27 -13.26 0.93
C LYS A 65 -12.34 -14.09 0.22
N ARG A 66 -11.93 -15.07 -0.58
CA ARG A 66 -12.84 -16.03 -1.22
C ARG A 66 -12.74 -17.38 -0.53
N LYS A 67 -13.83 -18.16 -0.52
CA LYS A 67 -13.78 -19.55 -0.07
C LYS A 67 -13.09 -20.35 -1.17
N GLY A 68 -11.91 -20.88 -0.87
CA GLY A 68 -11.21 -21.82 -1.73
C GLY A 68 -11.72 -23.24 -1.54
N GLU A 69 -11.26 -24.14 -2.40
CA GLU A 69 -11.54 -25.58 -2.26
C GLU A 69 -10.95 -26.10 -0.94
N GLY A 70 -11.72 -26.89 -0.20
CA GLY A 70 -11.27 -27.48 1.08
C GLY A 70 -11.37 -26.57 2.31
N GLY A 71 -12.09 -25.44 2.24
CA GLY A 71 -12.37 -24.58 3.40
C GLY A 71 -11.26 -23.59 3.77
N GLN A 72 -10.17 -23.55 3.00
CA GLN A 72 -9.16 -22.50 3.10
C GLN A 72 -9.68 -21.21 2.48
N ARG A 73 -9.30 -20.07 3.07
CA ARG A 73 -9.67 -18.74 2.56
C ARG A 73 -8.57 -18.25 1.64
N ASP A 74 -8.88 -18.17 0.35
CA ASP A 74 -7.97 -17.61 -0.64
C ASP A 74 -8.02 -16.08 -0.59
N ILE A 75 -6.83 -15.47 -0.57
CA ILE A 75 -6.70 -14.02 -0.64
C ILE A 75 -6.57 -13.61 -2.10
N TRP A 76 -7.51 -12.80 -2.54
CA TRP A 76 -7.51 -12.17 -3.85
C TRP A 76 -7.11 -10.71 -3.68
N THR A 77 -6.34 -10.19 -4.63
CA THR A 77 -5.84 -8.81 -4.65
C THR A 77 -6.48 -8.07 -5.80
N LEU A 78 -6.88 -6.82 -5.57
CA LEU A 78 -7.46 -5.96 -6.60
C LEU A 78 -6.35 -5.50 -7.58
N ASP A 79 -6.62 -5.62 -8.88
CA ASP A 79 -5.87 -4.93 -9.92
C ASP A 79 -6.37 -3.49 -10.02
N VAL A 80 -5.50 -2.50 -9.78
CA VAL A 80 -5.89 -1.08 -9.79
C VAL A 80 -6.24 -0.56 -11.19
N ALA A 81 -5.80 -1.24 -12.26
CA ALA A 81 -6.07 -0.85 -13.63
C ALA A 81 -7.46 -1.32 -14.08
N SER A 82 -7.78 -2.60 -13.87
CA SER A 82 -9.09 -3.16 -14.26
C SER A 82 -10.16 -3.06 -13.17
N LEU A 83 -9.75 -2.87 -11.91
CA LEU A 83 -10.59 -3.02 -10.70
C LEU A 83 -11.22 -4.42 -10.58
N GLU A 84 -10.54 -5.42 -11.11
CA GLU A 84 -10.90 -6.83 -10.95
C GLU A 84 -9.98 -7.53 -9.95
N TYR A 85 -10.51 -8.54 -9.29
CA TYR A 85 -9.74 -9.33 -8.35
C TYR A 85 -8.97 -10.44 -9.07
N ARG A 86 -7.68 -10.57 -8.74
CA ARG A 86 -6.83 -11.68 -9.17
C ARG A 86 -6.25 -12.44 -7.98
N PRO A 87 -5.83 -13.71 -8.15
CA PRO A 87 -5.14 -14.44 -7.09
C PRO A 87 -3.92 -13.65 -6.57
N GLN A 88 -3.68 -13.69 -5.27
CA GLN A 88 -2.53 -12.99 -4.68
C GLN A 88 -1.22 -13.49 -5.30
N GLN A 89 -0.43 -12.55 -5.82
CA GLN A 89 0.90 -12.83 -6.36
C GLN A 89 1.97 -12.36 -5.38
N LYS A 90 2.88 -13.27 -5.02
CA LYS A 90 4.05 -12.90 -4.21
C LYS A 90 5.01 -12.08 -5.07
N ALA A 91 5.35 -10.88 -4.62
CA ALA A 91 6.34 -10.06 -5.30
C ALA A 91 7.71 -10.76 -5.25
N LYS A 92 8.33 -10.93 -6.43
CA LYS A 92 9.72 -11.38 -6.57
C LYS A 92 10.57 -10.15 -6.87
N LEU A 93 11.42 -9.77 -5.93
CA LEU A 93 12.24 -8.57 -6.02
C LEU A 93 13.71 -8.99 -5.80
N PRO A 94 14.52 -9.10 -6.88
CA PRO A 94 15.90 -9.58 -6.79
C PRO A 94 16.74 -8.84 -5.75
N ALA A 95 16.56 -7.53 -5.62
CA ALA A 95 17.27 -6.73 -4.62
C ALA A 95 16.93 -7.13 -3.17
N LEU A 96 15.69 -7.54 -2.88
CA LEU A 96 15.33 -8.04 -1.56
C LEU A 96 15.91 -9.43 -1.31
N ASP A 97 15.95 -10.27 -2.33
CA ASP A 97 16.53 -11.61 -2.20
C ASP A 97 18.05 -11.54 -2.00
N ALA A 98 18.76 -10.66 -2.71
CA ALA A 98 20.17 -10.40 -2.49
C ALA A 98 20.44 -9.82 -1.08
N ALA A 99 19.58 -8.91 -0.61
CA ALA A 99 19.74 -8.28 0.70
C ALA A 99 19.50 -9.23 1.88
N LYS A 100 18.75 -10.33 1.70
CA LYS A 100 18.53 -11.33 2.76
C LYS A 100 19.83 -12.01 3.20
N ASN A 101 20.81 -12.12 2.30
CA ASN A 101 22.11 -12.75 2.59
C ASN A 101 23.06 -11.84 3.39
N ILE A 102 22.66 -10.59 3.65
CA ILE A 102 23.43 -9.65 4.47
C ILE A 102 22.94 -9.76 5.92
N GLU A 103 23.75 -10.40 6.76
CA GLU A 103 23.46 -10.57 8.20
C GLU A 103 23.47 -9.23 8.95
N ASP A 104 24.45 -8.37 8.67
CA ASP A 104 24.53 -7.06 9.31
C ASP A 104 23.39 -6.15 8.85
N THR A 105 22.57 -5.74 9.81
CA THR A 105 21.37 -4.93 9.53
C THR A 105 21.74 -3.55 8.97
N ARG A 106 22.84 -2.94 9.43
CA ARG A 106 23.27 -1.62 8.94
C ARG A 106 23.73 -1.70 7.49
N ALA A 107 24.57 -2.68 7.16
CA ALA A 107 25.02 -2.96 5.80
C ALA A 107 23.84 -3.30 4.88
N ARG A 108 22.87 -4.10 5.36
CA ARG A 108 21.68 -4.47 4.59
C ARG A 108 20.81 -3.25 4.24
N ILE A 109 20.53 -2.39 5.21
CA ILE A 109 19.76 -1.16 4.97
C ILE A 109 20.50 -0.25 4.01
N ARG A 110 21.82 -0.10 4.17
CA ARG A 110 22.65 0.72 3.27
C ARG A 110 22.61 0.18 1.83
N ALA A 111 22.79 -1.12 1.64
CA ALA A 111 22.74 -1.76 0.33
C ALA A 111 21.38 -1.56 -0.37
N LEU A 112 20.28 -1.67 0.39
CA LEU A 112 18.94 -1.46 -0.13
C LEU A 112 18.66 0.01 -0.44
N ALA A 113 19.01 0.94 0.46
CA ALA A 113 18.71 2.36 0.30
C ALA A 113 19.49 3.01 -0.86
N TRP A 114 20.74 2.58 -1.08
CA TRP A 114 21.59 3.06 -2.17
C TRP A 114 21.51 2.20 -3.44
N GLY A 115 20.61 1.21 -3.46
CA GLY A 115 20.33 0.42 -4.65
C GLY A 115 19.79 1.29 -5.78
N LYS A 116 20.30 1.12 -7.00
CA LYS A 116 19.82 1.83 -8.21
C LYS A 116 18.59 1.17 -8.85
N ASP A 117 18.02 0.17 -8.18
CA ASP A 117 16.87 -0.56 -8.65
C ASP A 117 15.56 0.07 -8.14
N ARG A 118 14.42 -0.48 -8.57
CA ARG A 118 13.11 0.02 -8.16
C ARG A 118 12.89 -0.06 -6.65
N VAL A 119 13.50 -1.04 -5.97
CA VAL A 119 13.39 -1.16 -4.50
C VAL A 119 14.12 -0.02 -3.82
N GLY A 120 15.38 0.25 -4.18
CA GLY A 120 16.13 1.36 -3.61
C GLY A 120 15.50 2.72 -3.89
N ALA A 121 15.04 2.96 -5.12
CA ALA A 121 14.30 4.18 -5.46
C ALA A 121 13.03 4.37 -4.63
N PHE A 122 12.25 3.29 -4.43
CA PHE A 122 11.04 3.33 -3.60
C PHE A 122 11.35 3.60 -2.12
N LEU A 123 12.36 2.90 -1.58
CA LEU A 123 12.78 3.06 -0.19
C LEU A 123 13.29 4.48 0.08
N TRP A 124 14.16 5.00 -0.79
CA TRP A 124 14.67 6.35 -0.66
C TRP A 124 13.54 7.38 -0.70
N LYS A 125 12.66 7.30 -1.72
CA LYS A 125 11.54 8.24 -1.88
C LYS A 125 10.59 8.25 -0.68
N THR A 126 10.34 7.09 -0.07
CA THR A 126 9.37 6.97 1.03
C THR A 126 9.99 7.26 2.39
N MET A 127 11.24 6.86 2.62
CA MET A 127 11.88 6.95 3.94
C MET A 127 12.63 8.26 4.15
N SER A 128 13.25 8.84 3.11
CA SER A 128 13.99 10.10 3.25
C SER A 128 13.13 11.22 3.83
N ARG A 129 11.88 11.34 3.35
CA ARG A 129 10.90 12.31 3.83
C ARG A 129 10.52 12.11 5.29
N VAL A 130 10.40 10.86 5.73
CA VAL A 130 10.09 10.53 7.14
C VAL A 130 11.27 10.85 8.06
N PHE A 131 12.51 10.71 7.58
CA PHE A 131 13.71 10.99 8.39
C PHE A 131 14.18 12.45 8.32
N ALA A 132 13.71 13.22 7.32
CA ALA A 132 14.04 14.63 7.17
C ALA A 132 13.08 15.56 7.94
N TYR A 133 11.94 15.02 8.41
CA TYR A 133 11.03 15.68 9.35
C TYR A 133 11.57 15.54 10.78
#